data_AF-A0A444DFE2-F1
#
_entry.id   AF-A0A444DFE2-F1
#
_cell.length_a   1.000
_cell.length_b   1.000
_cell.length_c   1.000
_cell.angle_alpha   90.00
_cell.angle_beta   90.00
_cell.angle_gamma   90.00
#
_symmetry.space_group_name_H-M   'P 1'
#
loop_
_entity.id
_entity.type
_entity.pdbx_description
1 polymer ?
#
loop_
_entity_poly.entity_id
_entity_poly.type
_entity_poly.pdbx_seq_one_letter_code
_entity_poly.pdbx_strand_id
1 'polypeptide(L)'
;MKPLYTFTLLSILAVCSPLLALDAAAAAAASPRCKAWLVQSIPTNMPLLPRVPGVLSTGEVMRWLAGNATERLDIIAQYWQLLAQPSNPKSGDYGYSAVEMKKFGADEGRAVYTSLEDAADRNVSLR
;
A
#
# COMPACT_ATOMS: atom_id res chain seq x y z
N MET A 1 52.31 13.66 -18.79
CA MET A 1 51.03 14.38 -18.56
C MET A 1 49.97 13.35 -18.16
N LYS A 2 49.14 13.63 -17.14
CA LYS A 2 48.07 12.79 -16.52
C LYS A 2 48.33 12.22 -15.08
N PRO A 3 48.74 13.02 -14.07
CA PRO A 3 48.45 12.65 -12.68
C PRO A 3 47.50 13.62 -11.95
N LEU A 4 47.18 14.78 -12.55
CA LEU A 4 46.47 15.85 -11.83
C LEU A 4 44.95 15.65 -11.73
N TYR A 5 44.32 14.87 -12.63
CA TYR A 5 42.85 14.68 -12.65
C TYR A 5 42.36 13.63 -11.63
N THR A 6 43.18 12.65 -11.29
CA THR A 6 42.78 11.52 -10.43
C THR A 6 42.66 11.94 -8.96
N PHE A 7 43.50 12.88 -8.51
CA PHE A 7 43.45 13.38 -7.13
C PHE A 7 42.23 14.27 -6.87
N THR A 8 41.80 15.08 -7.85
CA THR A 8 40.63 15.95 -7.71
C THR A 8 39.31 15.17 -7.68
N LEU A 9 39.20 14.08 -8.45
CA LEU A 9 38.02 13.20 -8.41
C LEU A 9 37.86 12.48 -7.07
N LEU A 10 38.98 12.02 -6.47
CA LEU A 10 38.95 11.38 -5.15
C LEU A 10 38.57 12.35 -4.02
N SER A 11 38.95 13.62 -4.11
CA SER A 11 38.60 14.63 -3.09
C SER A 11 37.12 15.01 -3.15
N ILE A 12 36.51 15.05 -4.34
CA ILE A 12 35.08 15.34 -4.51
C ILE A 12 34.22 14.19 -3.94
N LEU A 13 34.60 12.92 -4.19
CA LEU A 13 33.92 11.74 -3.62
C LEU A 13 34.04 11.64 -2.09
N ALA A 14 35.20 12.01 -1.53
CA ALA A 14 35.44 11.95 -0.09
C ALA A 14 34.67 13.01 0.71
N VAL A 15 34.38 14.17 0.12
CA VAL A 15 33.64 15.27 0.78
C VAL A 15 32.13 15.16 0.57
N CYS A 16 31.67 14.61 -0.58
CA CYS A 16 30.24 14.45 -0.86
C CYS A 16 29.58 13.32 -0.03
N SER A 17 30.36 12.30 0.36
CA SER A 17 29.88 11.15 1.15
C SER A 17 29.42 11.49 2.58
N PRO A 18 30.15 12.28 3.39
CA PRO A 18 29.70 12.64 4.74
C PRO A 18 28.56 13.68 4.75
N LEU A 19 28.47 14.55 3.74
CA LEU A 19 27.39 15.54 3.63
C LEU A 19 26.04 14.89 3.33
N LEU A 20 25.99 13.89 2.44
CA LEU A 20 24.78 13.12 2.15
C LEU A 20 24.30 12.27 3.35
N ALA A 21 25.22 11.74 4.15
CA ALA A 21 24.89 10.96 5.34
C ALA A 21 24.33 11.82 6.49
N LEU A 22 24.79 13.07 6.60
CA LEU A 22 24.33 14.01 7.63
C LEU A 22 22.89 14.48 7.37
N ASP A 23 22.53 14.68 6.10
CA ASP A 23 21.19 15.11 5.69
C ASP A 23 20.14 14.00 5.90
N ALA A 24 20.51 12.74 5.63
CA ALA A 24 19.67 11.57 5.92
C ALA A 24 19.44 11.36 7.42
N ALA A 25 20.46 11.60 8.25
CA ALA A 25 20.36 11.50 9.71
C ALA A 25 19.52 12.64 10.30
N ALA A 26 19.64 13.86 9.77
CA ALA A 26 18.82 15.01 10.17
C ALA A 26 17.34 14.83 9.76
N ALA A 27 17.07 14.28 8.57
CA ALA A 27 15.73 13.91 8.14
C ALA A 27 15.11 12.82 9.03
N ALA A 28 15.90 11.83 9.45
CA ALA A 28 15.46 10.80 10.39
C ALA A 28 15.20 11.35 11.81
N ALA A 29 15.97 12.34 12.26
CA ALA A 29 15.79 13.00 13.56
C ALA A 29 14.60 13.97 13.59
N ALA A 30 14.26 14.59 12.44
CA ALA A 30 13.13 15.49 12.29
C ALA A 30 11.79 14.77 12.04
N SER A 31 11.83 13.46 11.75
CA SER A 31 10.64 12.66 11.52
C SER A 31 10.01 12.26 12.87
N PRO A 32 8.72 12.53 13.12
CA PRO A 32 8.04 11.96 14.29
C PRO A 32 8.22 10.44 14.25
N ARG A 33 8.46 9.82 15.41
CA ARG A 33 8.61 8.36 15.54
C ARG A 33 7.30 7.68 15.13
N CYS A 34 7.15 7.41 13.85
CA CYS A 34 5.98 6.76 13.29
C CYS A 34 6.14 5.25 13.41
N LYS A 35 5.06 4.57 13.79
CA LYS A 35 5.00 3.12 13.68
C LYS A 35 4.62 2.77 12.24
N ALA A 36 5.43 1.92 11.61
CA ALA A 36 5.16 1.40 10.29
C ALA A 36 4.88 -0.10 10.37
N TRP A 37 4.01 -0.58 9.48
CA TRP A 37 3.71 -2.00 9.32
C TRP A 37 3.80 -2.36 7.85
N LEU A 38 4.35 -3.55 7.58
CA LEU A 38 4.29 -4.13 6.25
C LEU A 38 2.92 -4.79 6.06
N VAL A 39 2.31 -4.53 4.91
CA VAL A 39 1.03 -5.11 4.50
C VAL A 39 1.20 -5.82 3.16
N GLN A 40 0.41 -6.86 2.93
CA GLN A 40 0.48 -7.66 1.72
C GLN A 40 -0.90 -8.13 1.28
N SER A 41 -1.10 -8.16 -0.04
CA SER A 41 -2.19 -8.89 -0.70
C SER A 41 -1.60 -10.09 -1.42
N ILE A 42 -2.14 -11.27 -1.16
CA ILE A 42 -1.75 -12.52 -1.83
C ILE A 42 -3.00 -13.10 -2.49
N PRO A 43 -2.92 -13.62 -3.74
CA PRO A 43 -4.03 -14.32 -4.36
C PRO A 43 -4.55 -15.46 -3.47
N THR A 44 -5.86 -15.50 -3.25
CA THR A 44 -6.53 -16.49 -2.39
C THR A 44 -6.45 -17.92 -2.93
N ASN A 45 -6.11 -18.10 -4.21
CA ASN A 45 -6.05 -19.38 -4.90
C ASN A 45 -4.63 -19.79 -5.32
N MET A 46 -3.59 -19.30 -4.65
CA MET A 46 -2.20 -19.71 -4.86
C MET A 46 -1.62 -20.41 -3.63
N PRO A 47 -1.85 -21.73 -3.46
CA PRO A 47 -1.43 -22.46 -2.27
C PRO A 47 0.10 -22.51 -2.06
N LEU A 48 0.87 -22.32 -3.14
CA LEU A 48 2.33 -22.30 -3.09
C LEU A 48 2.91 -20.94 -2.68
N LEU A 49 2.05 -19.94 -2.44
CA LEU A 49 2.45 -18.60 -2.04
C LEU A 49 1.85 -18.28 -0.66
N PRO A 50 2.41 -18.84 0.44
CA PRO A 50 1.89 -18.59 1.78
C PRO A 50 2.12 -17.14 2.23
N ARG A 51 1.29 -16.67 3.16
CA ARG A 51 1.49 -15.37 3.80
C ARG A 51 2.81 -15.34 4.55
N VAL A 52 3.56 -14.24 4.40
CA VAL A 52 4.80 -14.03 5.14
C VAL A 52 4.46 -13.82 6.62
N PRO A 53 5.03 -14.61 7.56
CA PRO A 53 4.77 -14.44 8.98
C PRO A 53 5.09 -13.02 9.45
N GLY A 54 4.18 -12.43 10.23
CA GLY A 54 4.32 -11.06 10.74
C GLY A 54 3.89 -9.95 9.78
N VAL A 55 3.52 -10.27 8.54
CA VAL A 55 2.99 -9.31 7.57
C VAL A 55 1.47 -9.30 7.61
N LEU A 56 0.86 -8.10 7.67
CA LEU A 56 -0.58 -7.93 7.78
C LEU A 56 -1.26 -8.07 6.41
N SER A 57 -2.55 -8.46 6.38
CA SER A 57 -3.34 -8.40 5.15
C SER A 57 -3.64 -6.94 4.80
N THR A 58 -3.45 -6.55 3.54
CA THR A 58 -3.91 -5.23 3.06
C THR A 58 -5.42 -5.05 3.27
N GLY A 59 -6.23 -6.08 2.99
CA GLY A 59 -7.69 -6.02 3.16
C GLY A 59 -8.11 -5.86 4.62
N GLU A 60 -7.45 -6.58 5.54
CA GLU A 60 -7.71 -6.43 7.00
C GLU A 60 -7.33 -5.04 7.50
N VAL A 61 -6.18 -4.51 7.05
CA VAL A 61 -5.72 -3.17 7.45
C VAL A 61 -6.64 -2.08 6.91
N MET A 62 -7.10 -2.18 5.66
CA MET A 62 -8.05 -1.20 5.11
C MET A 62 -9.39 -1.23 5.88
N ARG A 63 -9.90 -2.41 6.21
CA ARG A 63 -11.09 -2.54 7.08
C ARG A 63 -10.88 -1.94 8.46
N TRP A 64 -9.71 -2.19 9.06
CA TRP A 64 -9.37 -1.63 10.36
C TRP A 64 -9.28 -0.09 10.33
N LEU A 65 -8.66 0.48 9.29
CA LEU A 65 -8.58 1.93 9.10
C LEU A 65 -9.99 2.54 8.94
N ALA A 66 -10.84 1.95 8.10
CA ALA A 66 -12.22 2.39 7.92
C ALA A 66 -13.05 2.25 9.20
N GLY A 67 -12.90 1.13 9.92
CA GLY A 67 -13.62 0.86 11.17
C GLY A 67 -13.22 1.80 12.31
N ASN A 68 -11.97 2.25 12.35
CA ASN A 68 -11.45 3.12 13.41
C ASN A 68 -11.41 4.61 13.04
N ALA A 69 -11.74 4.98 11.80
CA ALA A 69 -11.86 6.38 11.43
C ALA A 69 -13.02 7.04 12.20
N THR A 70 -12.78 8.24 12.72
CA THR A 70 -13.76 9.01 13.51
C THR A 70 -14.22 10.29 12.82
N GLU A 71 -13.42 10.85 11.90
CA GLU A 71 -13.70 12.16 11.30
C GLU A 71 -13.63 12.12 9.77
N ARG A 72 -12.50 11.67 9.22
CA ARG A 72 -12.27 11.65 7.78
C ARG A 72 -11.44 10.44 7.37
N LEU A 73 -11.71 9.95 6.17
CA LEU A 73 -10.88 8.98 5.47
C LEU A 73 -10.73 9.44 4.02
N ASP A 74 -9.52 9.92 3.69
CA ASP A 74 -9.15 10.35 2.34
C ASP A 74 -8.47 9.18 1.61
N ILE A 75 -9.02 8.79 0.45
CA ILE A 75 -8.54 7.67 -0.34
C ILE A 75 -8.12 8.15 -1.72
N ILE A 76 -6.90 7.82 -2.12
CA ILE A 76 -6.42 8.01 -3.48
C ILE A 76 -6.05 6.66 -4.07
N ALA A 77 -6.65 6.32 -5.20
CA ALA A 77 -6.41 5.07 -5.90
C ALA A 77 -6.39 5.29 -7.41
N GLN A 78 -5.56 4.52 -8.11
CA GLN A 78 -5.60 4.49 -9.58
C GLN A 78 -6.83 3.73 -10.11
N TYR A 79 -7.24 2.70 -9.39
CA TYR A 79 -8.40 1.87 -9.73
C TYR A 79 -9.32 1.72 -8.52
N TRP A 80 -10.62 1.86 -8.75
CA TRP A 80 -11.66 1.77 -7.72
C TRP A 80 -12.68 0.69 -8.06
N GLN A 81 -12.29 -0.58 -7.88
CA GLN A 81 -13.15 -1.74 -8.16
C GLN A 81 -13.08 -2.74 -7.01
N LEU A 82 -13.70 -2.38 -5.88
CA LEU A 82 -13.83 -3.26 -4.70
C LEU A 82 -14.99 -4.26 -4.84
N LEU A 83 -16.04 -3.86 -5.56
CA LEU A 83 -17.19 -4.70 -5.84
C LEU A 83 -17.01 -5.41 -7.18
N ALA A 84 -16.88 -6.73 -7.13
CA ALA A 84 -16.81 -7.54 -8.33
C ALA A 84 -18.15 -7.50 -9.10
N GLN A 85 -18.09 -7.31 -10.42
CA GLN A 85 -19.27 -7.17 -11.28
C GLN A 85 -19.23 -8.12 -12.49
N PRO A 86 -19.26 -9.44 -12.29
CA PRO A 86 -19.10 -10.41 -13.37
C PRO A 86 -20.20 -10.39 -14.44
N SER A 87 -21.38 -9.87 -14.10
CA SER A 87 -22.51 -9.72 -15.03
C SER A 87 -22.52 -8.39 -15.79
N ASN A 88 -21.62 -7.46 -15.47
CA ASN A 88 -21.56 -6.16 -16.12
C ASN A 88 -20.59 -6.22 -17.30
N PRO A 89 -21.03 -6.07 -18.57
CA PRO A 89 -20.16 -6.13 -19.75
C PRO A 89 -19.09 -5.04 -19.82
N LYS A 90 -19.18 -4.01 -18.95
CA LYS A 90 -18.18 -2.94 -18.84
C LYS A 90 -17.14 -3.19 -17.75
N SER A 91 -17.31 -4.24 -16.93
CA SER A 91 -16.38 -4.58 -15.86
C SER A 91 -15.21 -5.41 -16.39
N GLY A 92 -14.03 -5.23 -15.80
CA GLY A 92 -12.90 -6.14 -16.02
C GLY A 92 -13.16 -7.57 -15.52
N ASP A 93 -14.22 -7.77 -14.72
CA ASP A 93 -14.63 -9.08 -14.21
C ASP A 93 -15.63 -9.80 -15.15
N TYR A 94 -16.03 -9.16 -16.25
CA TYR A 94 -17.12 -9.67 -17.08
C TYR A 94 -16.84 -11.09 -17.60
N GLY A 95 -17.82 -11.97 -17.45
CA GLY A 95 -17.77 -13.34 -17.97
C GLY A 95 -17.23 -14.37 -16.97
N TYR A 96 -16.68 -13.96 -15.82
CA TYR A 96 -16.34 -14.91 -14.77
C TYR A 96 -17.57 -15.39 -14.00
N SER A 97 -17.56 -16.66 -13.60
CA SER A 97 -18.61 -17.23 -12.74
C SER A 97 -18.49 -16.77 -11.30
N ALA A 98 -19.57 -16.90 -10.52
CA ALA A 98 -19.54 -16.60 -9.08
C ALA A 98 -18.51 -17.44 -8.31
N VAL A 99 -18.29 -18.69 -8.74
CA VAL A 99 -17.27 -19.58 -8.14
C VAL A 99 -15.86 -19.06 -8.41
N GLU A 100 -15.58 -18.59 -9.62
CA GLU A 100 -14.30 -17.98 -9.97
C GLU A 100 -14.07 -16.67 -9.20
N MET A 101 -15.09 -15.82 -9.08
CA MET A 101 -15.00 -14.59 -8.29
C MET A 101 -14.65 -14.88 -6.83
N LYS A 102 -15.31 -15.88 -6.24
CA LYS A 102 -14.98 -16.35 -4.89
C LYS A 102 -13.54 -16.86 -4.81
N LYS A 103 -13.11 -17.65 -5.80
CA LYS A 103 -11.74 -18.18 -5.88
C LYS A 103 -10.69 -17.05 -5.99
N PHE A 104 -10.97 -15.98 -6.71
CA PHE A 104 -10.07 -14.83 -6.88
C PHE A 104 -10.07 -13.86 -5.68
N GLY A 105 -10.93 -14.09 -4.69
CA GLY A 105 -10.95 -13.29 -3.46
C GLY A 105 -11.84 -12.05 -3.57
N ALA A 106 -12.86 -12.06 -4.44
CA ALA A 106 -13.81 -10.94 -4.58
C ALA A 106 -14.50 -10.55 -3.25
N ASP A 107 -14.60 -11.48 -2.29
CA ASP A 107 -15.18 -11.23 -0.98
C ASP A 107 -14.29 -10.31 -0.11
N GLU A 108 -12.97 -10.26 -0.32
CA GLU A 108 -12.08 -9.33 0.39
C GLU A 108 -12.36 -7.87 -0.01
N GLY A 109 -12.50 -7.62 -1.32
CA GLY A 109 -12.87 -6.30 -1.84
C GLY A 109 -14.25 -5.86 -1.33
N ARG A 110 -15.23 -6.78 -1.36
CA ARG A 110 -16.57 -6.55 -0.81
C ARG A 110 -16.52 -6.19 0.67
N ALA A 111 -15.72 -6.90 1.47
CA ALA A 111 -15.60 -6.64 2.90
C ALA A 111 -14.96 -5.28 3.19
N VAL A 112 -13.97 -4.85 2.40
CA VAL A 112 -13.41 -3.49 2.48
C VAL A 112 -14.48 -2.45 2.13
N TYR A 113 -15.21 -2.66 1.05
CA TYR A 113 -16.28 -1.75 0.63
C TYR A 113 -17.35 -1.61 1.73
N THR A 114 -17.80 -2.70 2.33
CA THR A 114 -18.74 -2.66 3.46
C THR A 114 -18.18 -1.87 4.64
N SER A 115 -16.91 -2.03 5.00
CA SER A 115 -16.32 -1.22 6.09
C SER A 115 -16.23 0.27 5.76
N LEU A 116 -16.12 0.64 4.49
CA LEU A 116 -16.20 2.04 4.04
C LEU A 116 -17.64 2.57 4.13
N GLU A 117 -18.64 1.77 3.73
CA GLU A 117 -20.05 2.13 3.94
C GLU A 117 -20.37 2.29 5.43
N ASP A 118 -19.93 1.36 6.27
CA ASP A 118 -20.10 1.45 7.72
C ASP A 118 -19.46 2.72 8.29
N ALA A 119 -18.31 3.16 7.74
CA ALA A 119 -17.69 4.42 8.13
C ALA A 119 -18.54 5.63 7.72
N ALA A 120 -19.09 5.61 6.50
CA ALA A 120 -20.01 6.63 6.01
C ALA A 120 -21.26 6.74 6.91
N ASP A 121 -21.83 5.59 7.31
CA ASP A 121 -23.00 5.51 8.18
C ASP A 121 -22.74 6.07 9.58
N ARG A 122 -21.48 6.00 10.05
CA ARG A 122 -21.02 6.67 11.29
C ARG A 122 -20.69 8.16 11.09
N ASN A 123 -21.05 8.74 9.95
CA ASN A 123 -20.79 10.14 9.58
C ASN A 123 -19.30 10.49 9.45
N VAL A 124 -18.46 9.51 9.10
CA VAL A 124 -17.06 9.76 8.69
C VAL A 124 -17.06 10.36 7.28
N SER A 125 -16.38 11.48 7.10
CA SER A 125 -16.21 12.10 5.78
C SER A 125 -15.30 11.23 4.90
N LEU A 126 -15.85 10.70 3.81
CA LEU A 126 -15.09 9.92 2.82
C LEU A 126 -14.80 10.77 1.58
N ARG A 127 -13.56 10.73 1.09
CA ARG A 127 -13.12 11.46 -0.10
C ARG A 127 -12.26 10.59 -1.00
#